data_AF-A0A416XRE9-F1
#
_entry.id   AF-A0A416XRE9-F1
#
_cell.length_a   1.000
_cell.length_b   1.000
_cell.length_c   1.000
_cell.angle_alpha   90.00
_cell.angle_beta   90.00
_cell.angle_gamma   90.00
#
_symmetry.space_group_name_H-M   'P 1'
#
loop_
_entity.id
_entity.type
_entity.pdbx_description
1 polymer ?
#
loop_
_entity_poly.entity_id
_entity_poly.type
_entity_poly.pdbx_seq_one_letter_code
_entity_poly.pdbx_strand_id
1 'polypeptide(L)'
;MGNRSSVTDDHLRNHAFILAENGWILSPLYDVNPVPYGDELSLNVDEEDNSIDIDLAVQTAFRFGIPKSEAESYAEEILTTVKQNWERIAADYGLTRRQIEEMRPAFSACYE
;
A
#
# COMPACT_ATOMS: atom_id res chain seq x y z
N MET A 1 -5.01 11.34 14.47
CA MET A 1 -4.66 9.91 14.55
C MET A 1 -4.50 9.51 13.09
N GLY A 2 -3.30 9.11 12.69
CA GLY A 2 -2.95 8.85 11.29
C GLY A 2 -3.35 7.44 10.87
N ASN A 3 -3.79 7.33 9.62
CA ASN A 3 -4.52 6.21 9.04
C ASN A 3 -3.54 5.26 8.37
N ARG A 4 -3.32 4.05 8.89
CA ARG A 4 -2.13 3.24 8.49
C ARG A 4 -2.49 1.95 7.75
N SER A 5 -1.90 1.79 6.57
CA SER A 5 -1.68 0.49 5.92
C SER A 5 -0.26 0.43 5.38
N SER A 6 0.55 -0.56 5.79
CA SER A 6 2.02 -0.47 5.68
C SER A 6 2.67 -1.66 4.98
N VAL A 7 3.61 -1.35 4.09
CA VAL A 7 4.65 -2.25 3.57
C VAL A 7 5.97 -1.55 3.89
N THR A 8 6.43 -1.68 5.13
CA THR A 8 7.55 -0.89 5.67
C THR A 8 8.94 -1.37 5.22
N ASP A 9 9.00 -2.34 4.32
CA ASP A 9 10.22 -2.96 3.80
C ASP A 9 10.29 -2.84 2.27
N ASP A 10 9.70 -1.77 1.69
CA ASP A 10 9.77 -1.52 0.25
C ASP A 10 11.06 -0.77 -0.13
N HIS A 11 12.13 -1.53 -0.34
CA HIS A 11 13.42 -1.01 -0.80
C HIS A 11 13.48 -1.00 -2.34
N LEU A 12 14.35 -0.18 -2.95
CA LEU A 12 14.56 -0.17 -4.41
C LEU A 12 14.90 -1.54 -5.03
N ARG A 13 15.35 -2.51 -4.22
CA ARG A 13 15.58 -3.90 -4.66
C ARG A 13 14.30 -4.72 -4.86
N ASN A 14 13.17 -4.25 -4.34
CA ASN A 14 11.85 -4.84 -4.49
C ASN A 14 11.14 -4.34 -5.78
N HIS A 15 11.83 -3.48 -6.55
CA HIS A 15 11.39 -3.00 -7.85
C HIS A 15 12.27 -3.59 -8.95
N ALA A 16 11.80 -4.66 -9.60
CA ALA A 16 12.51 -5.29 -10.70
C ALA A 16 11.94 -4.90 -12.07
N PHE A 17 12.78 -5.04 -13.10
CA PHE A 17 12.36 -4.91 -14.50
C PHE A 17 12.51 -6.26 -15.21
N ILE A 18 11.54 -6.57 -16.06
CA ILE A 18 11.55 -7.75 -16.93
C ILE A 18 11.84 -7.29 -18.35
N LEU A 19 12.80 -7.92 -19.02
CA LEU A 19 13.04 -7.68 -20.44
C LEU A 19 12.00 -8.45 -21.26
N ALA A 20 11.03 -7.72 -21.81
CA ALA A 20 10.03 -8.22 -22.74
C ALA A 20 10.45 -7.96 -24.20
N GLU A 21 9.71 -8.54 -25.16
CA GLU A 21 10.00 -8.41 -26.60
C GLU A 21 10.12 -6.94 -27.06
N ASN A 22 9.37 -6.03 -26.44
CA ASN A 22 9.33 -4.61 -26.79
C ASN A 22 10.09 -3.70 -25.80
N GLY A 23 10.96 -4.28 -24.95
CA GLY A 23 11.79 -3.54 -24.00
C GLY A 23 11.52 -3.89 -22.54
N TRP A 24 12.06 -3.08 -21.64
CA TRP A 24 11.92 -3.27 -20.19
C TRP A 24 10.52 -2.86 -19.72
N ILE A 25 9.88 -3.75 -18.98
CA ILE A 25 8.63 -3.48 -18.25
C ILE A 25 8.87 -3.63 -16.75
N LEU A 26 8.07 -2.96 -15.93
CA LEU A 26 8.04 -3.24 -14.49
C LEU A 26 7.59 -4.68 -14.26
N SER A 27 8.25 -5.39 -13.35
CA SER A 27 7.76 -6.68 -12.89
C SER A 27 6.41 -6.52 -12.18
N PRO A 28 5.59 -7.59 -12.11
CA PRO A 28 4.52 -7.64 -11.11
C PRO A 28 5.07 -7.35 -9.71
N LEU A 29 4.23 -6.80 -8.84
CA LEU A 29 4.56 -6.55 -7.45
C LEU A 29 4.90 -7.86 -6.72
N TYR A 30 5.98 -7.86 -5.93
CA TYR A 30 6.43 -9.02 -5.15
C TYR A 30 6.94 -8.57 -3.77
N ASP A 31 7.12 -9.54 -2.87
CA ASP A 31 7.65 -9.32 -1.50
C ASP A 31 6.89 -8.27 -0.67
N VAL A 32 5.56 -8.28 -0.78
CA VAL A 32 4.66 -7.40 -0.01
C VAL A 32 4.19 -8.12 1.24
N ASN A 33 4.51 -7.55 2.40
CA ASN A 33 4.05 -8.06 3.69
C ASN A 33 3.41 -6.94 4.53
N PRO A 34 2.13 -7.06 4.94
CA PRO A 34 1.51 -6.10 5.83
C PRO A 34 2.18 -6.10 7.22
N VAL A 35 2.49 -4.92 7.76
CA VAL A 35 3.11 -4.79 9.09
C VAL A 35 2.16 -4.05 10.05
N PRO A 36 1.48 -4.76 10.99
CA PRO A 36 0.42 -4.16 11.81
C PRO A 36 0.89 -3.05 12.75
N TYR A 37 2.18 -3.03 13.08
CA TYR A 37 2.79 -2.04 13.97
C TYR A 37 3.96 -1.31 13.30
N GLY A 38 3.94 -1.21 11.98
CA GLY A 38 4.89 -0.39 11.23
C GLY A 38 4.59 1.10 11.44
N ASP A 39 5.63 1.89 11.72
CA ASP A 39 5.47 3.31 12.02
C ASP A 39 5.77 4.21 10.81
N GLU A 40 6.64 3.78 9.90
CA GLU A 40 7.15 4.59 8.79
C GLU A 40 7.45 3.73 7.55
N LEU A 41 7.46 4.37 6.37
CA LEU A 41 7.91 3.77 5.10
C LEU A 41 9.44 3.81 4.99
N SER A 42 10.00 2.86 4.24
CA SER A 42 11.46 2.83 3.97
C SER A 42 11.93 3.97 3.06
N LEU A 43 11.02 4.57 2.31
CA LEU A 43 11.24 5.68 1.39
C LEU A 43 10.31 6.84 1.77
N ASN A 44 10.79 8.07 1.60
CA ASN A 44 9.94 9.23 1.76
C ASN A 44 8.89 9.25 0.64
N VAL A 45 7.67 9.64 1.00
CA VAL A 45 6.58 9.92 0.07
C VAL A 45 6.86 11.23 -0.64
N ASP A 46 7.28 12.26 0.12
CA ASP A 46 7.76 13.53 -0.42
C ASP A 46 9.27 13.75 -0.15
N GLU A 47 9.73 15.00 -0.06
CA GLU A 47 11.15 15.28 0.20
C GLU A 47 11.59 14.94 1.62
N GLU A 48 10.70 14.99 2.61
CA GLU A 48 11.04 14.96 4.03
C GLU A 48 10.19 13.97 4.85
N ASP A 49 9.04 13.52 4.33
CA ASP A 49 8.04 12.75 5.07
C ASP A 49 7.88 11.33 4.52
N ASN A 50 8.04 10.33 5.39
CA ASN A 50 7.85 8.90 5.13
C ASN A 50 6.66 8.31 5.92
N SER A 51 5.76 9.18 6.40
CA SER A 51 4.57 8.78 7.13
C SER A 51 3.64 7.94 6.27
N ILE A 52 3.01 6.96 6.91
CA ILE A 52 1.94 6.17 6.28
C ILE A 52 0.66 7.01 6.34
N ASP A 53 0.48 7.86 5.32
CA ASP A 53 -0.62 8.82 5.23
C ASP A 53 -1.14 8.93 3.78
N ILE A 54 -2.44 8.68 3.58
CA ILE A 54 -3.10 8.73 2.28
C ILE A 54 -3.19 10.16 1.75
N ASP A 55 -3.44 11.15 2.62
CA ASP A 55 -3.53 12.55 2.22
C ASP A 55 -2.16 13.05 1.74
N LEU A 56 -1.07 12.61 2.38
CA LEU A 56 0.29 12.89 1.93
C LEU A 56 0.54 12.31 0.54
N ALA A 57 0.15 11.06 0.28
CA ALA A 57 0.28 10.43 -1.02
C ALA A 57 -0.51 11.18 -2.11
N VAL A 58 -1.78 11.54 -1.84
CA VAL A 58 -2.63 12.31 -2.75
C VAL A 58 -2.04 13.69 -3.04
N GLN A 59 -1.54 14.38 -2.01
CA GLN A 59 -0.92 15.70 -2.16
C GLN A 59 0.39 15.65 -2.94
N THR A 60 1.08 14.50 -2.95
CA THR A 60 2.37 14.37 -3.64
C THR A 60 2.23 13.89 -5.08
N ALA A 61 1.09 13.25 -5.43
CA ALA A 61 0.81 12.66 -6.73
C ALA A 61 1.04 13.59 -7.94
N PHE A 62 0.79 14.90 -7.79
CA PHE A 62 1.01 15.86 -8.88
C PHE A 62 2.47 15.92 -9.35
N ARG A 63 3.44 15.62 -8.47
CA ARG A 63 4.87 15.58 -8.81
C ARG A 63 5.19 14.46 -9.81
N PHE A 64 4.34 13.44 -9.86
CA PHE A 64 4.44 12.29 -10.75
C PHE A 64 3.51 12.39 -11.97
N GLY A 65 2.92 13.57 -12.21
CA GLY A 65 2.03 13.81 -13.33
C GLY A 65 0.61 13.28 -13.15
N ILE A 66 0.23 12.89 -11.92
CA ILE A 66 -1.11 12.40 -11.61
C ILE A 66 -1.94 13.56 -11.02
N PRO A 67 -3.05 13.99 -11.66
CA PRO A 67 -3.93 15.02 -11.13
C PRO A 67 -4.53 14.61 -9.78
N LYS A 68 -4.77 15.58 -8.90
CA LYS A 68 -5.32 15.33 -7.55
C LYS A 68 -6.59 14.49 -7.57
N SER A 69 -7.54 14.81 -8.45
CA SER A 69 -8.81 14.08 -8.56
C SER A 69 -8.62 12.61 -8.97
N GLU A 70 -7.59 12.32 -9.78
CA GLU A 70 -7.26 10.96 -10.19
C GLU A 70 -6.59 10.20 -9.04
N ALA A 71 -5.68 10.84 -8.31
CA ALA A 71 -5.08 10.29 -7.11
C ALA A 71 -6.10 9.98 -6.01
N GLU A 72 -7.07 10.87 -5.78
CA GLU A 72 -8.20 10.65 -4.86
C GLU A 72 -9.03 9.43 -5.30
N SER A 73 -9.32 9.31 -6.60
CA SER A 73 -10.04 8.16 -7.15
C SER A 73 -9.27 6.84 -6.97
N TYR A 74 -7.95 6.83 -7.19
CA TYR A 74 -7.12 5.65 -6.97
C TYR A 74 -7.08 5.25 -5.50
N ALA A 75 -6.91 6.22 -4.60
CA ALA A 75 -6.92 5.97 -3.17
C ALA A 75 -8.26 5.34 -2.72
N GLU A 76 -9.39 5.89 -3.15
CA GLU A 76 -10.71 5.36 -2.83
C GLU A 76 -10.91 3.94 -3.37
N GLU A 77 -10.51 3.68 -4.62
CA GLU A 77 -10.61 2.36 -5.24
C GLU A 77 -9.78 1.32 -4.48
N ILE A 78 -8.53 1.64 -4.14
CA ILE A 78 -7.62 0.75 -3.41
C ILE A 78 -8.17 0.45 -2.02
N LEU A 79 -8.52 1.49 -1.25
CA LEU A 79 -9.03 1.34 0.11
C LEU A 79 -10.31 0.49 0.13
N THR A 80 -11.23 0.76 -0.80
CA THR A 80 -12.49 0.02 -0.93
C THR A 80 -12.23 -1.45 -1.29
N THR A 81 -11.36 -1.69 -2.28
CA THR A 81 -11.02 -3.04 -2.73
C THR A 81 -10.38 -3.85 -1.61
N VAL A 82 -9.43 -3.27 -0.89
CA VAL A 82 -8.77 -3.93 0.25
C VAL A 82 -9.81 -4.22 1.32
N LYS A 83 -10.56 -3.22 1.80
CA LYS A 83 -11.61 -3.34 2.83
C LYS A 83 -12.57 -4.49 2.54
N GLN A 84 -13.03 -4.62 1.30
CA GLN A 84 -14.03 -5.61 0.90
C GLN A 84 -13.48 -7.03 0.81
N ASN A 85 -12.16 -7.21 0.63
CA ASN A 85 -11.61 -8.50 0.23
C ASN A 85 -10.60 -9.10 1.21
N TRP A 86 -9.80 -8.31 1.94
CA TRP A 86 -8.62 -8.84 2.63
C TRP A 86 -8.96 -9.87 3.72
N GLU A 87 -9.99 -9.65 4.53
CA GLU A 87 -10.40 -10.60 5.58
C GLU A 87 -10.88 -11.92 4.98
N ARG A 88 -11.67 -11.85 3.90
CA ARG A 88 -12.16 -13.02 3.19
C ARG A 88 -11.01 -13.81 2.58
N ILE A 89 -10.11 -13.13 1.88
CA ILE A 89 -8.93 -13.75 1.27
C ILE A 89 -8.05 -14.39 2.35
N ALA A 90 -7.78 -13.70 3.46
CA ALA A 90 -7.02 -14.25 4.58
C ALA A 90 -7.64 -15.53 5.14
N ALA A 91 -8.97 -15.56 5.30
CA ALA A 91 -9.69 -16.75 5.73
C ALA A 91 -9.61 -17.89 4.70
N ASP A 92 -9.71 -17.58 3.40
CA ASP A 92 -9.58 -18.56 2.31
C ASP A 92 -8.17 -19.19 2.29
N TYR A 93 -7.14 -18.46 2.73
CA TYR A 93 -5.77 -18.96 2.94
C TYR A 93 -5.54 -19.63 4.31
N GLY A 94 -6.58 -19.82 5.11
CA GLY A 94 -6.54 -20.61 6.34
C GLY A 94 -6.14 -19.85 7.61
N LEU A 95 -6.11 -18.51 7.59
CA LEU A 95 -5.89 -17.74 8.81
C LEU A 95 -7.11 -17.86 9.73
N THR A 96 -6.84 -18.04 11.02
CA THR A 96 -7.89 -18.03 12.03
C THR A 96 -8.44 -16.61 12.23
N ARG A 97 -9.69 -16.49 12.70
CA ARG A 97 -10.27 -15.19 13.08
C ARG A 97 -9.34 -14.38 13.98
N ARG A 98 -8.68 -15.04 14.95
CA ARG A 98 -7.74 -14.37 15.85
C ARG A 98 -6.57 -13.73 15.10
N GLN A 99 -5.96 -14.46 14.16
CA GLN A 99 -4.85 -13.94 13.35
C GLN A 99 -5.30 -12.80 12.43
N ILE A 100 -6.51 -12.88 11.88
CA ILE A 100 -7.09 -11.80 11.07
C ILE A 100 -7.28 -10.54 11.94
N GLU A 101 -7.84 -10.68 13.14
CA GLU A 101 -7.98 -9.55 14.07
C GLU A 101 -6.61 -8.96 14.50
N GLU A 102 -5.61 -9.81 14.73
CA GLU A 102 -4.23 -9.39 15.03
C GLU A 102 -3.62 -8.57 13.87
N MET A 103 -4.02 -8.85 12.62
CA MET A 103 -3.55 -8.13 11.42
C MET A 103 -4.35 -6.88 11.06
N ARG A 104 -5.55 -6.69 11.63
CA ARG A 104 -6.44 -5.56 11.33
C ARG A 104 -5.76 -4.17 11.43
N PRO A 105 -4.86 -3.89 12.38
CA PRO A 105 -4.15 -2.61 12.44
C PRO A 105 -3.35 -2.29 11.16
N ALA A 106 -2.85 -3.30 10.44
CA ALA A 106 -2.14 -3.13 9.17
C ALA A 106 -3.03 -2.63 8.02
N PHE A 107 -4.36 -2.58 8.23
CA PHE A 107 -5.35 -2.16 7.24
C PHE A 107 -6.24 -1.03 7.79
N SER A 108 -5.82 -0.36 8.87
CA SER A 108 -6.64 0.65 9.57
C SER A 108 -7.15 1.76 8.64
N ALA A 109 -6.32 2.19 7.68
CA ALA A 109 -6.68 3.21 6.70
C ALA A 109 -7.94 2.88 5.87
N CYS A 110 -8.29 1.60 5.74
CA CYS A 110 -9.48 1.16 5.00
C CYS A 110 -10.79 1.35 5.78
N TYR A 111 -10.74 1.63 7.08
CA TYR A 111 -11.90 1.66 7.98
C TYR A 111 -12.26 3.05 8.48
N GLU A 112 -11.51 4.07 8.05
CA GLU A 112 -11.76 5.47 8.36
C GLU A 112 -12.73 6.10 7.36
#